data_AF-A0AAE0DI01-F1
#
_entry.id   AF-A0AAE0DI01-F1
#
_cell.length_a   1.000
_cell.length_b   1.000
_cell.length_c   1.000
_cell.angle_alpha   90.00
_cell.angle_beta   90.00
_cell.angle_gamma   90.00
#
_symmetry.space_group_name_H-M   'P 1'
#
loop_
_entity.id
_entity.type
_entity.pdbx_description
1 polymer ?
#
loop_
_entity_poly.entity_id
_entity_poly.type
_entity_poly.pdbx_seq_one_letter_code
_entity_poly.pdbx_strand_id
1 'polypeptide(L)'
;MSDKQYGEGKFEAVIVKNMADTGAFDEACKGVSSVVHFVSILTFDTDPNKVISDVVSGARQKPNVEFTISTKNWNNEDIEAAWKPAPYEPERAWSVYGASKTQAEQKMWDFVKEKKPSFVLNAVLPNSNMGEIISDKQPASTGGWVRSLYNGDVSPLKN
;
A
#
# COMPACT_ATOMS: atom_id res chain seq x y z
N MET A 1 -19.67 -11.49 -10.38
CA MET A 1 -19.25 -10.37 -11.25
C MET A 1 -18.21 -10.81 -12.27
N SER A 2 -17.28 -11.72 -11.93
CA SER A 2 -16.21 -12.12 -12.85
C SER A 2 -16.68 -12.78 -14.15
N ASP A 3 -17.42 -13.88 -14.07
CA ASP A 3 -17.58 -14.77 -15.24
C ASP A 3 -18.50 -14.16 -16.31
N LYS A 4 -19.53 -13.43 -15.88
CA LYS A 4 -20.45 -12.72 -16.78
C LYS A 4 -19.78 -11.55 -17.53
N GLN A 5 -18.74 -10.95 -16.94
CA GLN A 5 -18.08 -9.76 -17.50
C GLN A 5 -16.75 -10.08 -18.19
N TYR A 6 -16.02 -11.08 -17.72
CA TYR A 6 -14.65 -11.40 -18.16
C TYR A 6 -14.51 -12.83 -18.70
N GLY A 7 -15.57 -13.65 -18.66
CA GLY A 7 -15.59 -15.03 -19.15
C GLY A 7 -15.30 -16.07 -18.06
N GLU A 8 -15.82 -17.28 -18.26
CA GLU A 8 -15.65 -18.40 -17.33
C GLU A 8 -14.17 -18.80 -17.18
N GLY A 9 -13.78 -19.19 -15.95
CA GLY A 9 -12.45 -19.70 -15.63
C GLY A 9 -11.32 -18.66 -15.67
N LYS A 10 -11.65 -17.35 -15.76
CA LYS A 10 -10.65 -16.27 -15.75
C LYS A 10 -10.27 -15.76 -14.36
N PHE A 11 -11.07 -16.09 -13.35
CA PHE A 11 -10.88 -15.63 -11.98
C PHE A 11 -11.17 -16.76 -11.00
N GLU A 12 -10.34 -16.87 -9.98
CA GLU A 12 -10.51 -17.78 -8.85
C GLU A 12 -10.28 -17.00 -7.56
N ALA A 13 -11.13 -17.23 -6.55
CA ALA A 13 -10.98 -16.63 -5.24
C ALA A 13 -10.38 -17.64 -4.25
N VAL A 14 -9.26 -17.28 -3.62
CA VAL A 14 -8.61 -18.05 -2.56
C VAL A 14 -8.60 -17.23 -1.27
N ILE A 15 -8.92 -17.86 -0.14
CA ILE A 15 -8.96 -17.20 1.18
C ILE A 15 -7.65 -17.45 1.92
N VAL A 16 -6.89 -16.38 2.17
CA VAL A 16 -5.72 -16.38 3.06
C VAL A 16 -6.14 -15.71 4.38
N LYS A 17 -6.24 -16.48 5.46
CA LYS A 17 -6.77 -15.99 6.75
C LYS A 17 -5.86 -14.96 7.42
N ASN A 18 -4.55 -15.25 7.43
CA ASN A 18 -3.52 -14.36 7.93
C ASN A 18 -2.32 -14.42 6.98
N MET A 19 -1.98 -13.27 6.39
CA MET A 19 -0.87 -13.17 5.44
C MET A 19 0.51 -13.18 6.11
N ALA A 20 0.58 -12.97 7.43
CA ALA A 20 1.84 -12.96 8.18
C ALA A 20 2.31 -14.37 8.57
N ASP A 21 1.47 -15.40 8.41
CA ASP A 21 1.82 -16.77 8.77
C ASP A 21 2.85 -17.34 7.77
N THR A 22 3.84 -18.08 8.28
CA THR A 22 4.79 -18.81 7.42
C THR A 22 4.05 -19.77 6.50
N GLY A 23 4.31 -19.66 5.19
CA GLY A 23 3.66 -20.51 4.18
C GLY A 23 2.22 -20.12 3.84
N ALA A 24 1.74 -18.95 4.28
CA ALA A 24 0.35 -18.48 4.06
C ALA A 24 -0.08 -18.48 2.58
N PHE A 25 0.87 -18.39 1.65
CA PHE A 25 0.63 -18.30 0.21
C PHE A 25 1.04 -19.56 -0.57
N ASP A 26 1.56 -20.59 0.07
CA ASP A 26 2.16 -21.74 -0.62
C ASP A 26 1.17 -22.43 -1.57
N GLU A 27 -0.06 -22.68 -1.11
CA GLU A 27 -1.12 -23.26 -1.94
C GLU A 27 -1.58 -22.29 -3.03
N ALA A 28 -1.76 -21.01 -2.70
CA ALA A 28 -2.24 -19.99 -3.64
C ALA A 28 -1.24 -19.71 -4.78
N CYS A 29 0.05 -19.97 -4.56
CA CYS A 29 1.12 -19.72 -5.52
C CYS A 29 1.45 -20.95 -6.41
N LYS A 30 0.85 -22.12 -6.18
CA LYS A 30 1.11 -23.30 -7.02
C LYS A 30 0.69 -23.05 -8.47
N GLY A 31 1.61 -23.22 -9.40
CA GLY A 31 1.35 -23.01 -10.84
C GLY A 31 1.28 -21.54 -11.27
N VAL A 32 1.51 -20.59 -10.35
CA VAL A 32 1.47 -19.15 -10.65
C VAL A 32 2.77 -18.72 -11.36
N SER A 33 2.63 -18.03 -12.50
CA SER A 33 3.77 -17.49 -13.26
C SER A 33 4.18 -16.08 -12.81
N SER A 34 3.31 -15.35 -12.13
CA SER A 34 3.55 -13.97 -11.67
C SER A 34 2.65 -13.63 -10.50
N VAL A 35 3.17 -12.89 -9.53
CA VAL A 35 2.43 -12.43 -8.36
C VAL A 35 2.34 -10.91 -8.38
N VAL A 36 1.15 -10.38 -8.11
CA VAL A 36 0.93 -8.95 -7.88
C VAL A 36 0.49 -8.79 -6.44
N HIS A 37 1.38 -8.30 -5.57
CA HIS A 37 1.08 -8.06 -4.17
C HIS A 37 0.65 -6.60 -3.97
N PHE A 38 -0.64 -6.39 -3.71
CA PHE A 38 -1.23 -5.06 -3.45
C PHE A 38 -1.83 -4.95 -2.04
N VAL A 39 -1.76 -6.02 -1.24
CA VAL A 39 -2.37 -6.07 0.09
C VAL A 39 -1.54 -5.23 1.06
N SER A 40 -2.25 -4.47 1.88
CA SER A 40 -1.66 -3.71 2.96
C SER A 40 -2.65 -3.65 4.11
N ILE A 41 -2.19 -3.92 5.33
CA ILE A 41 -2.73 -3.30 6.55
C ILE A 41 -2.88 -1.78 6.33
N LEU A 42 -4.12 -1.30 6.50
CA LEU A 42 -4.52 0.10 6.37
C LEU A 42 -5.26 0.54 7.63
N THR A 43 -4.68 0.25 8.80
CA THR A 43 -5.28 0.60 10.10
C THR A 43 -5.12 2.07 10.46
N PHE A 44 -4.13 2.75 9.86
CA PHE A 44 -3.74 4.13 10.21
C PHE A 44 -3.46 4.33 11.71
N ASP A 45 -2.95 3.29 12.40
CA ASP A 45 -2.55 3.40 13.80
C ASP A 45 -1.33 4.35 13.93
N THR A 46 -1.29 5.14 15.01
CA THR A 46 -0.23 6.12 15.27
C THR A 46 1.00 5.52 15.93
N ASP A 47 0.91 4.28 16.41
CA ASP A 47 2.03 3.51 16.94
C ASP A 47 2.79 2.83 15.78
N PRO A 48 4.04 3.23 15.50
CA PRO A 48 4.84 2.63 14.44
C PRO A 48 5.01 1.11 14.61
N ASN A 49 5.02 0.59 15.85
CA ASN A 49 5.26 -0.83 16.10
C ASN A 49 4.11 -1.74 15.65
N LYS A 50 2.90 -1.18 15.42
CA LYS A 50 1.72 -1.94 15.01
C LYS A 50 1.45 -1.91 13.51
N VAL A 51 2.14 -1.05 12.77
CA VAL A 51 1.90 -0.81 11.34
C VAL A 51 3.15 -1.08 10.53
N ILE A 52 4.30 -0.60 10.99
CA ILE A 52 5.56 -0.70 10.23
C ILE A 52 6.04 -2.15 10.14
N SER A 53 5.69 -3.01 11.08
CA SER A 53 6.03 -4.44 10.99
C SER A 53 5.43 -5.11 9.75
N ASP A 54 4.33 -4.59 9.21
CA ASP A 54 3.45 -5.38 8.34
C ASP A 54 3.20 -4.79 6.93
N VAL A 55 3.58 -3.55 6.59
CA VAL A 55 3.10 -2.91 5.31
C VAL A 55 3.89 -1.77 4.68
N VAL A 56 4.15 -1.79 3.34
CA VAL A 56 5.26 -1.01 2.72
C VAL A 56 5.06 -0.36 1.26
N SER A 57 4.98 0.97 1.02
CA SER A 57 5.65 1.92 0.06
C SER A 57 5.05 3.37 0.04
N GLY A 58 5.86 4.47 -0.01
CA GLY A 58 5.33 5.85 -0.25
C GLY A 58 6.27 7.04 0.01
N ALA A 59 6.48 7.90 -1.00
CA ALA A 59 7.18 9.19 -0.90
C ALA A 59 6.21 10.37 -0.62
N ARG A 60 6.59 11.26 0.30
CA ARG A 60 5.77 12.42 0.68
C ARG A 60 5.76 13.48 -0.42
N GLN A 61 4.57 13.97 -0.74
CA GLN A 61 4.41 15.12 -1.62
C GLN A 61 4.79 16.41 -0.88
N LYS A 62 5.42 17.34 -1.59
CA LYS A 62 5.73 18.69 -1.08
C LYS A 62 5.15 19.73 -2.04
N PRO A 63 3.91 20.20 -1.80
CA PRO A 63 3.28 21.20 -2.66
C PRO A 63 4.16 22.45 -2.79
N ASN A 64 4.28 22.98 -4.01
CA ASN A 64 5.05 24.19 -4.34
C ASN A 64 6.56 24.11 -4.05
N VAL A 65 7.12 22.92 -3.87
CA VAL A 65 8.56 22.71 -3.74
C VAL A 65 9.05 21.91 -4.93
N GLU A 66 9.99 22.45 -5.69
CA GLU A 66 10.67 21.71 -6.75
C GLU A 66 11.73 20.79 -6.12
N PHE A 67 11.66 19.50 -6.43
CA PHE A 67 12.66 18.53 -6.00
C PHE A 67 12.80 17.40 -7.02
N THR A 68 13.99 16.82 -7.08
CA THR A 68 14.28 15.70 -7.98
C THR A 68 13.88 14.39 -7.35
N ILE A 69 13.05 13.62 -8.06
CA ILE A 69 12.72 12.23 -7.73
C ILE A 69 13.52 11.31 -8.64
N SER A 70 14.19 10.34 -8.03
CA SER A 70 14.94 9.27 -8.67
C SER A 70 14.74 7.97 -7.88
N THR A 71 15.22 6.86 -8.44
CA THR A 71 15.22 5.55 -7.77
C THR A 71 16.07 5.49 -6.49
N LYS A 72 16.79 6.57 -6.16
CA LYS A 72 17.60 6.68 -4.93
C LYS A 72 16.88 7.44 -3.81
N ASN A 73 15.73 8.05 -4.09
CA ASN A 73 14.98 8.84 -3.11
C ASN A 73 14.11 7.93 -2.25
N TRP A 74 14.22 8.09 -0.94
CA TRP A 74 13.40 7.41 0.07
C TRP A 74 12.73 8.45 0.97
N ASN A 75 11.56 8.11 1.52
CA ASN A 75 10.83 9.00 2.42
C ASN A 75 11.40 8.94 3.86
N ASN A 76 12.64 9.37 3.99
CA ASN A 76 13.33 9.37 5.29
C ASN A 76 12.64 10.29 6.31
N GLU A 77 11.93 11.33 5.84
CA GLU A 77 11.17 12.24 6.70
C GLU A 77 10.03 11.53 7.43
N ASP A 78 9.28 10.69 6.73
CA ASP A 78 8.22 9.90 7.37
C ASP A 78 8.79 8.84 8.30
N ILE A 79 9.89 8.17 7.90
CA ILE A 79 10.59 7.23 8.78
C ILE A 79 10.99 7.92 10.07
N GLU A 80 11.69 9.05 10.00
CA GLU A 80 12.12 9.79 11.17
C GLU A 80 10.93 10.25 12.02
N ALA A 81 9.89 10.79 11.40
CA ALA A 81 8.70 11.28 12.11
C ALA A 81 7.92 10.15 12.80
N ALA A 82 7.79 8.99 12.17
CA ALA A 82 7.09 7.84 12.74
C ALA A 82 7.78 7.32 14.00
N TRP A 83 9.11 7.19 13.97
CA TRP A 83 9.92 6.60 15.04
C TRP A 83 10.28 7.56 16.19
N LYS A 84 9.78 8.80 16.20
CA LYS A 84 9.93 9.71 17.35
C LYS A 84 9.37 9.08 18.64
N PRO A 85 9.88 9.44 19.83
CA PRO A 85 9.31 8.94 21.09
C PRO A 85 7.85 9.38 21.27
N ALA A 86 7.15 8.72 22.19
CA ALA A 86 5.80 9.10 22.63
C ALA A 86 5.76 10.57 23.10
N PRO A 87 4.61 11.26 22.98
CA PRO A 87 3.28 10.73 22.65
C PRO A 87 3.00 10.51 21.15
N TYR A 88 2.16 9.51 20.86
CA TYR A 88 1.74 9.11 19.49
C TYR A 88 0.46 9.82 19.07
N GLU A 89 0.58 11.12 18.81
CA GLU A 89 -0.54 11.98 18.42
C GLU A 89 -1.18 11.58 17.07
N PRO A 90 -2.48 11.84 16.85
CA PRO A 90 -3.21 11.50 15.63
C PRO A 90 -2.54 11.91 14.32
N GLU A 91 -1.87 13.07 14.30
CA GLU A 91 -1.20 13.62 13.11
C GLU A 91 -0.05 12.73 12.64
N ARG A 92 0.46 11.85 13.51
CA ARG A 92 1.52 10.90 13.19
C ARG A 92 1.04 9.77 12.27
N ALA A 93 -0.26 9.50 12.18
CA ALA A 93 -0.80 8.40 11.39
C ALA A 93 -0.31 8.42 9.93
N TRP A 94 -0.23 9.62 9.32
CA TRP A 94 0.29 9.78 7.96
C TRP A 94 1.78 9.46 7.83
N SER A 95 2.58 9.80 8.85
CA SER A 95 4.00 9.44 8.87
C SER A 95 4.21 7.98 9.20
N VAL A 96 3.44 7.38 10.10
CA VAL A 96 3.47 5.92 10.34
C VAL A 96 3.10 5.17 9.06
N TYR A 97 2.04 5.61 8.38
CA TYR A 97 1.71 5.12 7.05
C TYR A 97 2.93 5.25 6.13
N GLY A 98 3.42 6.46 5.84
CA GLY A 98 4.57 6.71 4.95
C GLY A 98 5.87 5.97 5.30
N ALA A 99 6.14 5.78 6.58
CA ALA A 99 7.31 5.06 7.10
C ALA A 99 7.20 3.56 6.92
N SER A 100 6.06 2.99 7.37
CA SER A 100 5.71 1.58 7.10
C SER A 100 5.96 1.33 5.65
N LYS A 101 5.42 2.27 4.88
CA LYS A 101 5.42 2.30 3.47
C LYS A 101 6.86 2.19 2.92
N THR A 102 7.70 3.17 3.19
CA THR A 102 9.08 3.18 2.68
C THR A 102 9.91 1.95 3.09
N GLN A 103 9.70 1.41 4.30
CA GLN A 103 10.66 0.48 4.90
C GLN A 103 10.66 -0.96 4.39
N ALA A 104 9.58 -1.57 3.91
CA ALA A 104 9.68 -2.86 3.19
C ALA A 104 9.70 -2.76 1.69
N GLU A 105 9.58 -1.59 1.06
CA GLU A 105 10.13 -1.48 -0.28
C GLU A 105 11.65 -1.67 -0.18
N GLN A 106 12.30 -1.03 0.79
CA GLN A 106 13.71 -1.29 1.12
C GLN A 106 13.95 -2.77 1.43
N LYS A 107 13.17 -3.42 2.30
CA LYS A 107 13.34 -4.86 2.59
C LYS A 107 13.10 -5.78 1.39
N MET A 108 12.16 -5.47 0.51
CA MET A 108 11.94 -6.25 -0.72
C MET A 108 13.17 -6.16 -1.64
N TRP A 109 13.75 -4.96 -1.78
CA TRP A 109 14.98 -4.78 -2.55
C TRP A 109 16.19 -5.45 -1.88
N ASP A 110 16.30 -5.39 -0.55
CA ASP A 110 17.32 -6.11 0.22
C ASP A 110 17.17 -7.62 0.01
N PHE A 111 15.95 -8.17 0.08
CA PHE A 111 15.68 -9.58 -0.18
C PHE A 111 16.15 -10.00 -1.57
N VAL A 112 15.85 -9.23 -2.62
CA VAL A 112 16.30 -9.55 -3.99
C VAL A 112 17.81 -9.50 -4.09
N LYS A 113 18.45 -8.51 -3.47
CA LYS A 113 19.91 -8.35 -3.46
C LYS A 113 20.61 -9.50 -2.73
N GLU A 114 20.07 -9.91 -1.59
CA GLU A 114 20.65 -10.94 -0.72
C GLU A 114 20.35 -12.36 -1.20
N LYS A 115 19.11 -12.64 -1.56
CA LYS A 115 18.64 -13.99 -1.91
C LYS A 115 18.74 -14.30 -3.39
N LYS A 116 18.87 -13.28 -4.25
CA LYS A 116 19.00 -13.41 -5.71
C LYS A 116 17.99 -14.42 -6.29
N PRO A 117 16.68 -14.22 -6.04
CA PRO A 117 15.68 -15.13 -6.55
C PRO A 117 15.70 -15.16 -8.09
N SER A 118 15.16 -16.23 -8.67
CA SER A 118 15.06 -16.37 -10.13
C SER A 118 14.03 -15.45 -10.78
N PHE A 119 13.14 -14.84 -9.99
CA PHE A 119 12.15 -13.88 -10.48
C PHE A 119 12.70 -12.46 -10.51
N VAL A 120 12.08 -11.62 -11.33
CA VAL A 120 12.31 -10.16 -11.35
C VAL A 120 11.30 -9.47 -10.43
N LEU A 121 11.78 -8.63 -9.53
CA LEU A 121 10.95 -7.73 -8.74
C LEU A 121 10.84 -6.37 -9.44
N ASN A 122 9.62 -5.84 -9.54
CA ASN A 122 9.34 -4.45 -9.89
C ASN A 122 8.41 -3.85 -8.86
N ALA A 123 8.53 -2.54 -8.61
CA ALA A 123 7.62 -1.78 -7.78
C ALA A 123 6.84 -0.78 -8.62
N VAL A 124 5.53 -0.69 -8.40
CA VAL A 124 4.67 0.37 -8.90
C VAL A 124 4.28 1.20 -7.69
N LEU A 125 4.49 2.52 -7.75
CA LEU A 125 4.21 3.45 -6.65
C LEU A 125 3.10 4.40 -7.08
N PRO A 126 1.81 4.00 -6.91
CA PRO A 126 0.72 4.87 -7.24
C PRO A 126 0.65 6.05 -6.28
N ASN A 127 0.07 7.14 -6.76
CA ASN A 127 -0.31 8.26 -5.92
C ASN A 127 -1.81 8.11 -5.57
N SER A 128 -2.63 9.13 -5.86
CA SER A 128 -4.08 9.02 -5.74
C SER A 128 -4.67 8.37 -6.99
N ASN A 129 -5.06 7.10 -6.88
CA ASN A 129 -5.73 6.39 -7.96
C ASN A 129 -7.20 6.82 -8.06
N MET A 130 -7.58 7.34 -9.22
CA MET A 130 -8.95 7.76 -9.53
C MET A 130 -9.42 7.02 -10.79
N GLY A 131 -10.65 6.53 -10.76
CA GLY A 131 -11.20 5.73 -11.85
C GLY A 131 -12.58 5.17 -11.52
N GLU A 132 -13.10 4.32 -12.41
CA GLU A 132 -14.40 3.69 -12.25
C GLU A 132 -14.44 2.79 -11.00
N ILE A 133 -15.48 2.98 -10.17
CA ILE A 133 -15.73 2.18 -8.97
C ILE A 133 -16.59 0.98 -9.39
N ILE A 134 -15.94 -0.16 -9.64
CA ILE A 134 -16.59 -1.37 -10.18
C ILE A 134 -17.58 -2.08 -9.23
N SER A 135 -17.61 -1.71 -7.95
CA SER A 135 -18.53 -2.26 -6.95
C SER A 135 -19.00 -1.16 -6.02
N ASP A 136 -20.31 -1.01 -5.86
CA ASP A 136 -20.95 -0.06 -4.95
C ASP A 136 -20.75 -0.43 -3.46
N LYS A 137 -20.49 -1.71 -3.18
CA LYS A 137 -20.24 -2.24 -1.83
C LYS A 137 -18.83 -1.96 -1.30
N GLN A 138 -17.90 -1.51 -2.14
CA GLN A 138 -16.54 -1.23 -1.70
C GLN A 138 -16.44 0.22 -1.16
N PRO A 139 -15.55 0.49 -0.19
CA PRO A 139 -15.37 1.83 0.38
C PRO A 139 -14.79 2.86 -0.61
N ALA A 140 -14.52 2.46 -1.86
CA ALA A 140 -14.03 3.25 -2.99
C ALA A 140 -12.65 3.93 -2.82
N SER A 141 -12.11 3.99 -1.59
CA SER A 141 -10.77 4.51 -1.27
C SER A 141 -10.52 5.89 -1.93
N THR A 142 -9.33 6.13 -2.48
CA THR A 142 -8.97 7.38 -3.17
C THR A 142 -9.91 7.74 -4.32
N GLY A 143 -10.46 6.75 -5.03
CA GLY A 143 -11.46 6.99 -6.09
C GLY A 143 -12.80 7.52 -5.53
N GLY A 144 -13.10 7.19 -4.27
CA GLY A 144 -14.27 7.69 -3.56
C GLY A 144 -14.21 9.19 -3.26
N TRP A 145 -13.01 9.78 -3.11
CA TRP A 145 -12.87 11.20 -2.78
C TRP A 145 -13.46 12.12 -3.84
N VAL A 146 -13.26 11.81 -5.12
CA VAL A 146 -13.86 12.58 -6.23
C VAL A 146 -15.39 12.51 -6.17
N ARG A 147 -15.95 11.33 -5.88
CA ARG A 147 -17.39 11.12 -5.74
C ARG A 147 -17.95 11.87 -4.52
N SER A 148 -17.25 11.84 -3.38
CA SER A 148 -17.64 12.61 -2.19
C SER A 148 -17.71 14.10 -2.50
N LEU A 149 -16.69 14.64 -3.16
CA LEU A 149 -16.68 16.05 -3.55
C LEU A 149 -17.78 16.40 -4.54
N TYR A 150 -18.03 15.55 -5.55
CA TYR A 150 -19.13 15.72 -6.49
C TYR A 150 -20.49 15.79 -5.77
N ASN A 151 -20.66 15.02 -4.69
CA ASN A 151 -21.86 15.00 -3.86
C ASN A 151 -21.89 16.09 -2.77
N GLY A 152 -20.90 17.00 -2.74
CA GLY A 152 -20.84 18.10 -1.78
C GLY A 152 -20.23 17.74 -0.42
N ASP A 153 -19.69 16.54 -0.25
CA ASP A 153 -18.96 16.14 0.96
C ASP A 153 -17.49 16.54 0.85
N VAL A 154 -17.11 17.56 1.63
CA VAL A 154 -15.74 18.09 1.72
C VAL A 154 -14.95 17.50 2.89
N SER A 155 -15.49 16.53 3.64
CA SER A 155 -14.77 15.89 4.75
C SER A 155 -13.42 15.30 4.35
N PRO A 156 -13.21 14.71 3.15
CA PRO A 156 -11.89 14.19 2.76
C PRO A 156 -10.82 15.27 2.55
N LEU A 157 -11.20 16.55 2.47
CA LEU A 157 -10.27 17.67 2.30
C LEU A 157 -9.97 18.39 3.62
N LYS A 158 -10.66 18.04 4.71
CA LYS A 158 -10.44 18.64 6.02
C LYS A 158 -9.36 17.84 6.73
N ASN A 159 -8.21 18.48 6.93
CA ASN A 159 -7.15 18.00 7.84
C ASN A 159 -7.61 18.16 9.29
#